data_AF-A0A5C7XQB2-F1
#
_entry.id   AF-A0A5C7XQB2-F1
#
_cell.length_a   1.000
_cell.length_b   1.000
_cell.length_c   1.000
_cell.angle_alpha   90.00
_cell.angle_beta   90.00
_cell.angle_gamma   90.00
#
_symmetry.space_group_name_H-M   'P 1'
#
loop_
_entity.id
_entity.type
_entity.pdbx_description
1 polymer ?
#
loop_
_entity_poly.entity_id
_entity_poly.type
_entity_poly.pdbx_seq_one_letter_code
_entity_poly.pdbx_strand_id
1 'polypeptide(L)'
;MPVAFRRSAETNADASCVPAALWAHLRGAALTLLRRAPPADDPSRWVSHRIGARTFRVAQPITFTPYAAARPCSARCRFCSETLRPHDGGRAASALRPQRDYFEALRGALAQLRGLPLSYSLSGLETTDDAAWCRAMLATLDAAARDGVPVAERVLYSNGAGFAQASGEALLDAFATFGLSWVELSRHHPDERANDAIMRFRDGEPIAENVAFERVARELSARQPLRLVCIVQRGGICDARGVEDYIAWARRLGAGTVIFREFSRLGDGYRETGSRRYIDAARVAIDDLIADCAAIPSWSAWTPIAVTDGYYFWNLRMRHPDGIEVVFESSDYTAMHRRHASGDLYKLVFHANGRLCAGWSPDRDVVWSADDA
;
A
#
# COMPACT_ATOMS: atom_id res chain seq x y z
N MET A 1 -13.40 -22.61 -9.56
CA MET A 1 -14.26 -21.97 -8.53
C MET A 1 -13.50 -20.76 -8.00
N PRO A 2 -14.09 -19.56 -7.95
CA PRO A 2 -13.43 -18.43 -7.31
C PRO A 2 -13.27 -18.77 -5.83
N VAL A 3 -12.03 -18.75 -5.33
CA VAL A 3 -11.76 -18.86 -3.90
C VAL A 3 -12.26 -17.55 -3.28
N ALA A 4 -13.53 -17.54 -2.89
CA ALA A 4 -14.05 -16.50 -2.01
C ALA A 4 -13.28 -16.64 -0.70
N PHE A 5 -12.34 -15.72 -0.46
CA PHE A 5 -11.64 -15.63 0.82
C PHE A 5 -12.69 -15.50 1.91
N ARG A 6 -12.81 -16.53 2.77
CA ARG A 6 -13.58 -16.43 4.00
C ARG A 6 -12.89 -15.39 4.86
N ARG A 7 -13.42 -14.16 4.84
CA ARG A 7 -13.22 -13.18 5.89
C ARG A 7 -13.89 -13.76 7.13
N SER A 8 -13.11 -14.23 8.11
CA SER A 8 -13.66 -14.61 9.40
C SER A 8 -14.09 -13.33 10.10
N ALA A 9 -15.40 -13.03 10.05
CA ALA A 9 -16.01 -11.96 10.83
C ALA A 9 -16.27 -12.50 12.24
N GLU A 10 -15.43 -12.13 13.20
CA GLU A 10 -15.76 -12.29 14.61
C GLU A 10 -16.55 -11.04 15.04
N THR A 11 -17.80 -11.23 15.45
CA THR A 11 -18.61 -10.18 16.08
C THR A 11 -18.35 -10.21 17.59
N ASN A 12 -18.01 -9.05 18.17
CA ASN A 12 -17.63 -8.84 19.59
C ASN A 12 -16.28 -9.46 20.01
N ALA A 13 -15.18 -9.06 19.38
CA ALA A 13 -13.84 -9.36 19.87
C ALA A 13 -13.10 -8.09 20.31
N ASP A 14 -12.48 -8.14 21.49
CA ASP A 14 -11.37 -7.27 21.89
C ASP A 14 -10.27 -7.41 20.83
N ALA A 15 -10.26 -6.54 19.80
CA ALA A 15 -9.14 -6.53 18.86
C ALA A 15 -7.97 -5.89 19.58
N SER A 16 -7.05 -6.72 20.05
CA SER A 16 -5.81 -6.32 20.72
C SER A 16 -4.92 -5.41 19.88
N CYS A 17 -5.20 -5.28 18.57
CA CYS A 17 -4.51 -4.38 17.65
C CYS A 17 -5.08 -2.95 17.64
N VAL A 18 -6.29 -2.74 18.15
CA VAL A 18 -6.93 -1.42 18.26
C VAL A 18 -6.69 -0.87 19.66
N PRO A 19 -6.19 0.37 19.80
CA PRO A 19 -5.95 0.96 21.11
C PRO A 19 -7.22 1.01 21.97
N ALA A 20 -7.08 0.76 23.27
CA ALA A 20 -8.21 0.74 24.22
C ALA A 20 -9.01 2.06 24.24
N ALA A 21 -8.34 3.19 24.02
CA ALA A 21 -8.99 4.50 23.91
C ALA A 21 -9.93 4.58 22.70
N LEU A 22 -9.50 4.03 21.55
CA LEU A 22 -10.33 3.95 20.36
C LEU A 22 -11.51 2.99 20.55
N TRP A 23 -11.29 1.86 21.22
CA TRP A 23 -12.37 0.96 21.59
C TRP A 23 -13.46 1.64 22.40
N ALA A 24 -13.12 2.56 23.32
CA ALA A 24 -14.11 3.29 24.11
C ALA A 24 -15.09 4.10 23.25
N HIS A 25 -14.60 4.71 22.15
CA HIS A 25 -15.44 5.45 21.19
C HIS A 25 -16.29 4.55 20.28
N LEU A 26 -15.93 3.28 20.17
CA LEU A 26 -16.58 2.29 19.32
C LEU A 26 -17.48 1.31 20.11
N ARG A 27 -17.53 1.43 21.45
CA ARG A 27 -18.36 0.57 22.31
C ARG A 27 -19.82 0.66 21.89
N GLY A 28 -20.44 -0.50 21.67
CA GLY A 28 -21.84 -0.62 21.25
C GLY A 28 -22.04 -0.62 19.74
N ALA A 29 -21.01 -0.30 18.93
CA ALA A 29 -21.07 -0.50 17.49
C ALA A 29 -20.85 -1.98 17.14
N ALA A 30 -21.70 -2.53 16.26
CA ALA A 30 -21.49 -3.86 15.67
C ALA A 30 -20.34 -3.80 14.64
N LEU A 31 -19.10 -3.80 15.13
CA LEU A 31 -17.90 -3.82 14.31
C LEU A 31 -17.52 -5.24 13.90
N THR A 32 -17.18 -5.40 12.63
CA THR A 32 -16.56 -6.62 12.13
C THR A 32 -15.04 -6.52 12.26
N LEU A 33 -14.41 -7.45 12.97
CA LEU A 33 -12.96 -7.62 12.92
C LEU A 33 -12.56 -8.48 11.71
N LEU A 34 -11.72 -7.93 10.85
CA LEU A 34 -11.16 -8.58 9.65
C LEU A 34 -9.68 -8.87 9.88
N ARG A 35 -9.32 -10.14 10.13
CA ARG A 35 -7.91 -10.53 10.28
C ARG A 35 -7.30 -10.84 8.92
N ARG A 36 -6.42 -9.97 8.41
CA ARG A 36 -5.69 -10.21 7.15
C ARG A 36 -4.47 -11.11 7.38
N ALA A 37 -3.76 -10.95 8.50
CA ALA A 37 -2.79 -11.96 8.92
C ALA A 37 -3.53 -13.13 9.60
N PRO A 38 -3.26 -14.38 9.21
CA PRO A 38 -3.88 -15.52 9.86
C PRO A 38 -3.35 -15.71 11.29
N PRO A 39 -4.22 -16.05 12.26
CA PRO A 39 -3.78 -16.56 13.56
C PRO A 39 -2.85 -17.76 13.39
N ALA A 40 -1.89 -17.95 14.30
CA ALA A 40 -0.87 -19.00 14.17
C ALA A 40 -1.46 -20.42 14.15
N ASP A 41 -2.64 -20.57 14.74
CA ASP A 41 -3.43 -21.79 14.94
C ASP A 41 -4.57 -21.95 13.92
N ASP A 42 -4.65 -21.12 12.87
CA ASP A 42 -5.63 -21.27 11.79
C ASP A 42 -5.04 -22.04 10.58
N PRO A 43 -5.07 -23.38 10.56
CA PRO A 43 -4.44 -24.18 9.51
C PRO A 43 -5.07 -23.94 8.13
N SER A 44 -6.28 -23.38 8.05
CA SER A 44 -6.96 -23.14 6.79
C SER A 44 -6.36 -21.98 5.99
N ARG A 45 -5.58 -21.11 6.66
CA ARG A 45 -4.97 -19.91 6.06
C ARG A 45 -3.45 -19.94 6.08
N TRP A 46 -2.87 -21.07 6.45
CA TRP A 46 -1.45 -21.36 6.34
C TRP A 46 -1.22 -22.43 5.29
N VAL A 47 -0.57 -22.07 4.20
CA VAL A 47 -0.29 -22.98 3.08
C VAL A 47 1.19 -23.33 3.08
N SER A 48 1.50 -24.62 2.97
CA SER A 48 2.86 -25.07 2.68
C SER A 48 3.11 -24.97 1.17
N HIS A 49 4.11 -24.20 0.76
CA HIS A 49 4.40 -23.95 -0.66
C HIS A 49 5.89 -24.10 -0.96
N ARG A 50 6.23 -24.78 -2.07
CA ARG A 50 7.62 -24.96 -2.50
C ARG A 50 8.02 -23.86 -3.47
N ILE A 51 9.11 -23.17 -3.17
CA ILE A 51 9.74 -22.14 -4.01
C ILE A 51 11.19 -22.55 -4.23
N GLY A 52 11.59 -22.82 -5.48
CA GLY A 52 12.87 -23.46 -5.78
C GLY A 52 13.01 -24.80 -5.04
N ALA A 53 14.13 -24.99 -4.35
CA ALA A 53 14.40 -26.18 -3.56
C ALA A 53 13.82 -26.14 -2.12
N ARG A 54 13.22 -25.02 -1.69
CA ARG A 54 12.82 -24.79 -0.30
C ARG A 54 11.30 -24.80 -0.14
N THR A 55 10.84 -25.31 1.00
CA THR A 55 9.42 -25.28 1.39
C THR A 55 9.20 -24.20 2.43
N PHE A 56 8.18 -23.37 2.23
CA PHE A 56 7.83 -22.26 3.09
C PHE A 56 6.41 -22.40 3.62
N ARG A 57 6.18 -21.87 4.82
CA ARG A 57 4.85 -21.66 5.36
C ARG A 57 4.37 -20.27 4.95
N VAL A 58 3.24 -20.20 4.27
CA VAL A 58 2.73 -18.99 3.60
C VAL A 58 1.40 -18.57 4.21
N ALA A 59 1.33 -17.32 4.68
CA ALA A 59 0.10 -16.70 5.17
C ALA A 59 -0.81 -16.32 4.01
N GLN A 60 -2.11 -16.66 4.09
CA GLN A 60 -3.10 -16.34 3.06
C GLN A 60 -4.09 -15.24 3.50
N PRO A 61 -4.41 -14.28 2.61
CA PRO A 61 -3.82 -14.04 1.28
C PRO A 61 -2.38 -13.50 1.37
N ILE A 62 -1.50 -13.94 0.46
CA ILE A 62 -0.16 -13.35 0.34
C ILE A 62 -0.12 -12.25 -0.72
N THR A 63 0.59 -11.17 -0.41
CA THR A 63 0.80 -10.08 -1.37
C THR A 63 2.06 -10.32 -2.19
N PHE A 64 1.97 -10.18 -3.51
CA PHE A 64 3.12 -10.15 -4.42
C PHE A 64 3.29 -8.75 -5.00
N THR A 65 4.49 -8.18 -4.82
CA THR A 65 4.84 -6.84 -5.32
C THR A 65 5.97 -6.95 -6.33
N PRO A 66 5.72 -6.73 -7.64
CA PRO A 66 6.79 -6.39 -8.56
C PRO A 66 7.25 -4.97 -8.23
N TYR A 67 8.43 -4.85 -7.63
CA TYR A 67 8.92 -3.57 -7.13
C TYR A 67 9.18 -2.60 -8.30
N ALA A 68 8.48 -1.47 -8.30
CA ALA A 68 8.68 -0.41 -9.28
C ALA A 68 10.09 0.19 -9.15
N ALA A 69 10.93 -0.04 -10.15
CA ALA A 69 12.32 0.40 -10.17
C ALA A 69 12.83 0.79 -11.57
N ALA A 70 11.95 0.91 -12.57
CA ALA A 70 12.36 1.25 -13.94
C ALA A 70 13.12 2.58 -14.01
N ARG A 71 12.67 3.58 -13.23
CA ARG A 71 13.24 4.93 -13.17
C ARG A 71 13.24 5.44 -11.72
N PRO A 72 14.04 6.47 -11.39
CA PRO A 72 13.87 7.19 -10.14
C PRO A 72 12.46 7.77 -10.03
N CYS A 73 11.85 7.70 -8.84
CA CYS A 73 10.53 8.27 -8.59
C CYS A 73 10.49 9.77 -8.94
N SER A 74 9.41 10.17 -9.60
CA SER A 74 8.99 11.55 -9.88
C SER A 74 8.79 12.39 -8.61
N ALA A 75 8.49 11.76 -7.48
CA ALA A 75 8.38 12.42 -6.17
C ALA A 75 9.60 12.19 -5.27
N ARG A 76 9.91 13.17 -4.41
CA ARG A 76 10.96 13.09 -3.38
C ARG A 76 10.38 13.35 -1.99
N CYS A 77 9.30 12.64 -1.67
CA CYS A 77 8.53 12.81 -0.43
C CYS A 77 9.45 12.85 0.79
N ARG A 78 9.22 13.78 1.71
CA ARG A 78 10.08 13.93 2.90
C ARG A 78 10.14 12.68 3.78
N PHE A 79 9.07 11.89 3.77
CA PHE A 79 8.90 10.65 4.53
C PHE A 79 9.21 9.37 3.72
N CYS A 80 9.77 9.48 2.51
CA CYS A 80 9.95 8.34 1.62
C CYS A 80 10.73 7.19 2.31
N SER A 81 10.10 6.03 2.44
CA SER A 81 10.69 4.85 3.10
C SER A 81 12.01 4.42 2.45
N GLU A 82 12.18 4.66 1.16
CA GLU A 82 13.41 4.38 0.40
C GLU A 82 14.63 5.22 0.80
N THR A 83 14.41 6.27 1.60
CA THR A 83 15.47 7.11 2.16
C THR A 83 15.79 6.76 3.61
N LEU A 84 14.98 5.90 4.25
CA LEU A 84 15.31 5.29 5.53
C LEU A 84 16.50 4.34 5.36
N ARG A 85 17.34 4.25 6.38
CA ARG A 85 18.55 3.43 6.35
C ARG A 85 18.58 2.52 7.56
N PRO A 86 18.40 1.21 7.39
CA PRO A 86 18.63 0.25 8.46
C PRO A 86 20.07 0.31 8.99
N HIS A 87 20.28 -0.06 10.26
CA HIS A 87 21.63 -0.15 10.84
C HIS A 87 22.47 -1.24 10.21
N ASP A 88 21.86 -2.40 9.94
CA ASP A 88 22.48 -3.58 9.32
C ASP A 88 22.90 -3.39 7.85
N GLY A 89 22.53 -2.26 7.24
CA GLY A 89 22.98 -1.87 5.90
C GLY A 89 22.17 -2.51 4.78
N GLY A 90 22.86 -2.91 3.71
CA GLY A 90 22.24 -3.43 2.49
C GLY A 90 21.94 -2.34 1.45
N ARG A 91 21.74 -2.77 0.21
CA ARG A 91 21.42 -1.88 -0.90
C ARG A 91 19.94 -1.49 -0.85
N ALA A 92 19.65 -0.21 -1.02
CA ALA A 92 18.27 0.25 -1.15
C ALA A 92 17.64 -0.29 -2.45
N ALA A 93 16.41 -0.79 -2.39
CA ALA A 93 15.69 -1.26 -3.56
C ALA A 93 15.55 -0.15 -4.62
N SER A 94 15.33 1.09 -4.18
CA SER A 94 15.33 2.30 -5.01
C SER A 94 16.60 2.58 -5.82
N ALA A 95 17.75 2.00 -5.45
CA ALA A 95 19.01 2.14 -6.17
C ALA A 95 19.17 1.10 -7.30
N LEU A 96 18.33 0.08 -7.35
CA LEU A 96 18.36 -0.96 -8.36
C LEU A 96 17.66 -0.52 -9.64
N ARG A 97 18.13 -1.01 -10.80
CA ARG A 97 17.44 -0.87 -12.08
C ARG A 97 17.28 -2.23 -12.76
N PRO A 98 16.12 -2.50 -13.38
CA PRO A 98 15.87 -3.72 -14.13
C PRO A 98 16.98 -3.97 -15.16
N GLN A 99 17.48 -5.20 -15.20
CA GLN A 99 18.36 -5.66 -16.28
C GLN A 99 17.53 -6.09 -17.50
N ARG A 100 18.20 -6.40 -18.63
CA ARG A 100 17.53 -6.75 -19.89
C ARG A 100 16.61 -7.98 -19.78
N ASP A 101 17.00 -8.91 -18.92
CA ASP A 101 16.31 -10.17 -18.61
C ASP A 101 15.24 -10.04 -17.52
N TYR A 102 14.94 -8.83 -17.03
CA TYR A 102 14.00 -8.61 -15.91
C TYR A 102 12.67 -9.33 -16.07
N PHE A 103 12.04 -9.24 -17.25
CA PHE A 103 10.74 -9.88 -17.49
C PHE A 103 10.83 -11.40 -17.64
N GLU A 104 11.98 -11.93 -18.03
CA GLU A 104 12.24 -13.37 -18.02
C GLU A 104 12.36 -13.87 -16.58
N ALA A 105 13.17 -13.20 -15.76
CA ALA A 105 13.31 -13.50 -14.34
C ALA A 105 11.96 -13.34 -13.58
N LEU A 106 11.16 -12.32 -13.91
CA LEU A 106 9.82 -12.14 -13.34
C LEU A 106 8.88 -13.31 -13.69
N ARG A 107 8.92 -13.78 -14.95
CA ARG A 107 8.17 -14.99 -15.35
C ARG A 107 8.64 -16.22 -14.57
N GLY A 108 9.94 -16.39 -14.38
CA GLY A 108 10.51 -17.45 -13.56
C GLY A 108 10.01 -17.42 -12.12
N ALA A 109 10.04 -16.24 -11.48
CA ALA A 109 9.53 -16.04 -10.13
C ALA A 109 8.02 -16.36 -10.03
N LEU A 110 7.21 -15.88 -10.97
CA LEU A 110 5.76 -16.14 -11.00
C LEU A 110 5.45 -17.63 -11.23
N ALA A 111 6.27 -18.34 -12.01
CA ALA A 111 6.13 -19.78 -12.20
C ALA A 111 6.32 -20.55 -10.89
N GLN A 112 7.21 -20.08 -9.99
CA GLN A 112 7.37 -20.67 -8.64
C GLN A 112 6.13 -20.47 -7.76
N LEU A 113 5.24 -19.53 -8.10
CA LEU A 113 4.06 -19.18 -7.30
C LEU A 113 2.74 -19.75 -7.88
N ARG A 114 2.82 -20.61 -8.89
CA ARG A 114 1.63 -21.28 -9.46
C ARG A 114 0.85 -22.03 -8.38
N GLY A 115 -0.47 -21.92 -8.42
CA GLY A 115 -1.37 -22.51 -7.42
C GLY A 115 -1.46 -21.77 -6.09
N LEU A 116 -0.60 -20.77 -5.83
CA LEU A 116 -0.66 -19.95 -4.62
C LEU A 116 -1.56 -18.72 -4.87
N PRO A 117 -2.67 -18.52 -4.14
CA PRO A 117 -3.49 -17.33 -4.30
C PRO A 117 -2.71 -16.06 -3.93
N LEU A 118 -2.63 -15.11 -4.87
CA LEU A 118 -1.89 -13.85 -4.69
C LEU A 118 -2.83 -12.63 -4.71
N SER A 119 -2.47 -11.60 -3.95
CA SER A 119 -2.90 -10.22 -4.19
C SER A 119 -1.74 -9.45 -4.82
N TYR A 120 -1.93 -8.88 -6.00
CA TYR A 120 -0.92 -8.02 -6.63
C TYR A 120 -0.96 -6.62 -6.00
N SER A 121 0.22 -6.15 -5.58
CA SER A 121 0.45 -4.79 -5.07
C SER A 121 1.52 -4.13 -5.93
N LEU A 122 1.07 -3.34 -6.91
CA LEU A 122 1.94 -2.61 -7.83
C LEU A 122 2.44 -1.34 -7.12
N SER A 123 3.66 -1.42 -6.59
CA SER A 123 4.25 -0.42 -5.69
C SER A 123 5.78 -0.53 -5.67
N GLY A 124 6.44 0.33 -4.89
CA GLY A 124 7.89 0.43 -4.78
C GLY A 124 8.27 1.90 -4.86
N LEU A 125 8.87 2.31 -5.98
CA LEU A 125 8.86 3.70 -6.43
C LEU A 125 7.52 4.04 -7.11
N GLU A 126 7.54 4.90 -8.13
CA GLU A 126 6.36 5.20 -8.93
C GLU A 126 6.28 4.25 -10.13
N THR A 127 5.28 3.37 -10.11
CA THR A 127 5.05 2.34 -11.15
C THR A 127 4.82 2.95 -12.52
N THR A 128 4.19 4.13 -12.57
CA THR A 128 3.72 4.74 -13.82
C THR A 128 4.75 5.64 -14.50
N ASP A 129 5.90 5.93 -13.86
CA ASP A 129 6.95 6.82 -14.40
C ASP A 129 7.58 6.31 -15.71
N ASP A 130 7.52 5.01 -15.97
CA ASP A 130 7.92 4.41 -17.26
C ASP A 130 6.76 3.61 -17.85
N ALA A 131 6.02 4.25 -18.78
CA ALA A 131 4.83 3.66 -19.37
C ALA A 131 5.10 2.35 -20.14
N ALA A 132 6.24 2.25 -20.82
CA ALA A 132 6.60 1.05 -21.59
C ALA A 132 6.91 -0.12 -20.66
N TRP A 133 7.74 0.12 -19.64
CA TRP A 133 8.04 -0.88 -18.62
C TRP A 133 6.79 -1.29 -17.85
N CYS A 134 5.96 -0.33 -17.43
CA CYS A 134 4.71 -0.59 -16.71
C CYS A 134 3.80 -1.51 -17.53
N ARG A 135 3.57 -1.21 -18.81
CA ARG A 135 2.73 -2.05 -19.68
C ARG A 135 3.30 -3.46 -19.87
N ALA A 136 4.62 -3.60 -20.01
CA ALA A 136 5.26 -4.90 -20.10
C ALA A 136 5.15 -5.70 -18.79
N MET A 137 5.22 -5.03 -17.63
CA MET A 137 4.96 -5.62 -16.32
C MET A 137 3.52 -6.13 -16.23
N LEU A 138 2.52 -5.31 -16.58
CA LEU A 138 1.11 -5.71 -16.56
C LEU A 138 0.86 -6.94 -17.46
N ALA A 139 1.40 -6.92 -18.69
CA ALA A 139 1.29 -8.06 -19.61
C ALA A 139 1.91 -9.35 -19.05
N THR A 140 3.03 -9.23 -18.33
CA THR A 140 3.70 -10.37 -17.69
C THR A 140 2.87 -10.95 -16.54
N LEU A 141 2.28 -10.09 -15.71
CA LEU A 141 1.39 -10.50 -14.61
C LEU A 141 0.12 -11.16 -15.14
N ASP A 142 -0.50 -10.61 -16.19
CA ASP A 142 -1.70 -11.18 -16.81
C ASP A 142 -1.43 -12.52 -17.51
N ALA A 143 -0.24 -12.68 -18.10
CA ALA A 143 0.17 -13.99 -18.62
C ALA A 143 0.28 -15.02 -17.49
N ALA A 144 0.94 -14.67 -16.37
CA ALA A 144 1.05 -15.58 -15.23
C ALA A 144 -0.32 -15.93 -14.61
N ALA A 145 -1.24 -14.97 -14.54
CA ALA A 145 -2.60 -15.21 -14.07
C ALA A 145 -3.35 -16.23 -14.95
N ARG A 146 -3.19 -16.13 -16.28
CA ARG A 146 -3.73 -17.11 -17.24
C ARG A 146 -3.04 -18.47 -17.15
N ASP A 147 -1.77 -18.49 -16.78
CA ASP A 147 -0.95 -19.70 -16.63
C ASP A 147 -1.03 -20.35 -15.22
N GLY A 148 -2.10 -20.07 -14.48
CA GLY A 148 -2.43 -20.81 -13.25
C GLY A 148 -1.94 -20.17 -11.94
N VAL A 149 -1.60 -18.87 -11.94
CA VAL A 149 -1.45 -18.09 -10.70
C VAL A 149 -2.81 -17.49 -10.32
N PRO A 150 -3.49 -17.96 -9.26
CA PRO A 150 -4.77 -17.38 -8.84
C PRO A 150 -4.56 -15.96 -8.29
N VAL A 151 -5.26 -14.97 -8.83
CA VAL A 151 -5.16 -13.57 -8.40
C VAL A 151 -6.47 -13.13 -7.75
N ALA A 152 -6.40 -12.73 -6.49
CA ALA A 152 -7.54 -12.32 -5.68
C ALA A 152 -7.86 -10.83 -5.82
N GLU A 153 -6.82 -10.00 -5.76
CA GLU A 153 -6.92 -8.54 -5.80
C GLU A 153 -5.75 -7.98 -6.61
N ARG A 154 -5.99 -6.85 -7.28
CA ARG A 154 -4.98 -6.10 -8.04
C ARG A 154 -5.04 -4.65 -7.61
N VAL A 155 -3.98 -4.16 -6.98
CA VAL A 155 -3.94 -2.82 -6.39
C VAL A 155 -2.78 -2.03 -6.96
N LEU A 156 -3.03 -0.83 -7.45
CA LEU A 156 -2.00 0.13 -7.83
C LEU A 156 -1.81 1.17 -6.73
N TYR A 157 -0.57 1.38 -6.32
CA TYR A 157 -0.15 2.50 -5.49
C TYR A 157 0.60 3.48 -6.40
N SER A 158 0.12 4.72 -6.50
CA SER A 158 0.72 5.72 -7.41
C SER A 158 0.61 7.13 -6.85
N ASN A 159 1.54 7.99 -7.21
CA ASN A 159 1.49 9.45 -7.05
C ASN A 159 0.81 10.15 -8.25
N GLY A 160 0.51 9.39 -9.31
CA GLY A 160 -0.20 9.84 -10.50
C GLY A 160 0.66 10.39 -11.64
N ALA A 161 1.98 10.50 -11.46
CA ALA A 161 2.86 11.20 -12.39
C ALA A 161 2.75 10.68 -13.83
N GLY A 162 2.82 9.37 -14.05
CA GLY A 162 2.75 8.79 -15.39
C GLY A 162 1.42 9.05 -16.10
N PHE A 163 0.31 9.20 -15.37
CA PHE A 163 -1.00 9.54 -15.96
C PHE A 163 -1.09 10.99 -16.42
N ALA A 164 -0.28 11.89 -15.84
CA ALA A 164 -0.24 13.28 -16.25
C ALA A 164 0.61 13.51 -17.51
N GLN A 165 1.35 12.49 -17.96
CA GLN A 165 2.24 12.56 -19.13
C GLN A 165 1.49 12.28 -20.44
N ALA A 166 2.16 12.49 -21.58
CA ALA A 166 1.59 12.24 -22.92
C ALA A 166 1.11 10.79 -23.13
N SER A 167 1.74 9.82 -22.47
CA SER A 167 1.33 8.41 -22.51
C SER A 167 0.24 8.05 -21.48
N GLY A 168 -0.32 9.03 -20.77
CA GLY A 168 -1.23 8.82 -19.66
C GLY A 168 -2.49 8.05 -20.04
N GLU A 169 -3.12 8.39 -21.17
CA GLU A 169 -4.31 7.70 -21.66
C GLU A 169 -4.04 6.21 -21.93
N ALA A 170 -2.91 5.90 -22.56
CA ALA A 170 -2.51 4.51 -22.81
C ALA A 170 -2.24 3.72 -21.51
N LEU A 171 -1.78 4.39 -20.44
CA LEU A 171 -1.66 3.78 -19.12
C LEU A 171 -3.03 3.54 -18.47
N LEU A 172 -3.94 4.52 -18.56
CA LEU A 172 -5.31 4.39 -18.05
C LEU A 172 -6.01 3.17 -18.68
N ASP A 173 -5.94 3.03 -19.99
CA ASP A 173 -6.52 1.89 -20.72
C ASP A 173 -5.86 0.56 -20.35
N ALA A 174 -4.53 0.56 -20.16
CA ALA A 174 -3.81 -0.64 -19.76
C ALA A 174 -4.23 -1.12 -18.36
N PHE A 175 -4.37 -0.21 -17.39
CA PHE A 175 -4.83 -0.57 -16.04
C PHE A 175 -6.31 -0.97 -16.00
N ALA A 176 -7.16 -0.32 -16.79
CA ALA A 176 -8.56 -0.71 -16.93
C ALA A 176 -8.68 -2.14 -17.48
N THR A 177 -7.89 -2.46 -18.52
CA THR A 177 -7.83 -3.81 -19.11
C THR A 177 -7.27 -4.84 -18.13
N PHE A 178 -6.24 -4.48 -17.37
CA PHE A 178 -5.66 -5.32 -16.31
C PHE A 178 -6.66 -5.64 -15.18
N GLY A 179 -7.72 -4.83 -15.05
CA GLY A 179 -8.80 -5.06 -14.10
C GLY A 179 -8.35 -4.83 -12.66
N LEU A 180 -7.88 -3.61 -12.36
CA LEU A 180 -7.56 -3.22 -10.99
C LEU A 180 -8.80 -3.32 -10.09
N SER A 181 -8.59 -3.85 -8.89
CA SER A 181 -9.58 -3.81 -7.82
C SER A 181 -9.78 -2.39 -7.31
N TRP A 182 -8.70 -1.61 -7.22
CA TRP A 182 -8.72 -0.16 -6.99
C TRP A 182 -7.34 0.47 -7.24
N VAL A 183 -7.32 1.79 -7.32
CA VAL A 183 -6.11 2.63 -7.28
C VAL A 183 -6.04 3.37 -5.94
N GLU A 184 -4.88 3.31 -5.29
CA GLU A 184 -4.49 4.21 -4.19
C GLU A 184 -3.64 5.35 -4.77
N LEU A 185 -4.27 6.52 -4.96
CA LEU A 185 -3.64 7.72 -5.50
C LEU A 185 -3.20 8.66 -4.37
N SER A 186 -1.89 8.91 -4.30
CA SER A 186 -1.28 9.73 -3.26
C SER A 186 -1.42 11.22 -3.55
N ARG A 187 -2.12 11.94 -2.67
CA ARG A 187 -2.04 13.40 -2.52
C ARG A 187 -2.23 13.71 -1.04
N HIS A 188 -1.31 14.42 -0.44
CA HIS A 188 -1.29 14.56 1.02
C HIS A 188 -1.80 15.90 1.52
N HIS A 189 -2.25 16.76 0.61
CA HIS A 189 -2.98 17.97 0.92
C HIS A 189 -3.78 18.49 -0.32
N PRO A 190 -4.98 19.09 -0.16
CA PRO A 190 -5.72 19.70 -1.28
C PRO A 190 -5.09 21.00 -1.80
N ASP A 191 -4.49 21.81 -0.91
CA ASP A 191 -3.66 22.96 -1.31
C ASP A 191 -2.35 22.47 -1.97
N GLU A 192 -2.07 23.00 -3.15
CA GLU A 192 -0.93 22.63 -3.98
C GLU A 192 0.41 22.88 -3.27
N ARG A 193 0.59 24.09 -2.72
CA ARG A 193 1.85 24.48 -2.09
C ARG A 193 2.15 23.62 -0.86
N ALA A 194 1.14 23.35 -0.04
CA ALA A 194 1.26 22.44 1.10
C ALA A 194 1.59 21.01 0.64
N ASN A 195 0.95 20.51 -0.41
CA ASN A 195 1.26 19.19 -0.95
C ASN A 195 2.69 19.13 -1.52
N ASP A 196 3.13 20.16 -2.23
CA ASP A 196 4.47 20.20 -2.83
C ASP A 196 5.57 20.27 -1.77
N ALA A 197 5.31 20.91 -0.63
CA ALA A 197 6.22 20.87 0.51
C ALA A 197 6.41 19.45 1.06
N ILE A 198 5.39 18.59 0.92
CA ILE A 198 5.32 17.22 1.41
C ILE A 198 5.88 16.22 0.38
N MET A 199 5.25 16.14 -0.80
CA MET A 199 5.55 15.17 -1.86
C MET A 199 6.80 15.53 -2.66
N ARG A 200 7.10 16.83 -2.79
CA ARG A 200 8.28 17.35 -3.47
C ARG A 200 8.51 16.70 -4.83
N PHE A 201 7.51 16.81 -5.70
CA PHE A 201 7.64 16.40 -7.10
C PHE A 201 8.88 17.07 -7.73
N ARG A 202 9.48 16.38 -8.69
CA ARG A 202 10.60 16.92 -9.46
C ARG A 202 10.12 18.06 -10.34
N ASP A 203 11.04 18.95 -10.66
CA ASP A 203 10.75 20.12 -11.49
C ASP A 203 10.20 19.67 -12.85
N GLY A 204 9.09 20.29 -13.26
CA GLY A 204 8.42 20.00 -14.54
C GLY A 204 7.48 18.79 -14.52
N GLU A 205 7.29 18.10 -13.39
CA GLU A 205 6.27 17.05 -13.27
C GLU A 205 4.87 17.67 -13.26
N PRO A 206 4.03 17.47 -14.30
CA PRO A 206 2.75 18.15 -14.39
C PRO A 206 1.80 17.81 -13.24
N ILE A 207 1.91 16.58 -12.70
CA ILE A 207 1.07 16.11 -11.58
C ILE A 207 1.27 16.92 -10.28
N ALA A 208 2.35 17.70 -10.16
CA ALA A 208 2.53 18.62 -9.04
C ALA A 208 1.38 19.63 -8.98
N GLU A 209 0.97 20.14 -10.15
CA GLU A 209 -0.12 21.10 -10.27
C GLU A 209 -1.49 20.47 -9.95
N ASN A 210 -2.29 21.17 -9.16
CA ASN A 210 -3.63 20.74 -8.76
C ASN A 210 -4.51 20.47 -9.98
N VAL A 211 -4.47 21.30 -11.01
CA VAL A 211 -5.30 21.13 -12.22
C VAL A 211 -5.01 19.80 -12.89
N ALA A 212 -3.75 19.42 -13.05
CA ALA A 212 -3.36 18.15 -13.62
C ALA A 212 -3.73 16.97 -12.71
N PHE A 213 -3.48 17.10 -11.41
CA PHE A 213 -3.86 16.07 -10.43
C PHE A 213 -5.36 15.80 -10.44
N GLU A 214 -6.19 16.84 -10.37
CA GLU A 214 -7.65 16.68 -10.35
C GLU A 214 -8.18 16.07 -11.65
N ARG A 215 -7.59 16.42 -12.80
CA ARG A 215 -7.90 15.78 -14.08
C ARG A 215 -7.61 14.27 -14.03
N VAL A 216 -6.39 13.90 -13.62
CA VAL A 216 -5.96 12.50 -13.49
C VAL A 216 -6.86 11.73 -12.52
N ALA A 217 -7.18 12.32 -11.37
CA ALA A 217 -8.06 11.69 -10.39
C ALA A 217 -9.46 11.43 -10.97
N ARG A 218 -10.06 12.41 -11.67
CA ARG A 218 -11.36 12.23 -12.32
C ARG A 218 -11.32 11.16 -13.42
N GLU A 219 -10.29 11.18 -14.27
CA GLU A 219 -10.07 10.19 -15.33
C GLU A 219 -9.88 8.76 -14.80
N LEU A 220 -9.18 8.60 -13.68
CA LEU A 220 -9.03 7.33 -12.97
C LEU A 220 -10.37 6.88 -12.39
N SER A 221 -11.06 7.76 -11.66
CA SER A 221 -12.33 7.42 -11.00
C SER A 221 -13.43 7.02 -11.98
N ALA A 222 -13.39 7.55 -13.21
CA ALA A 222 -14.32 7.19 -14.27
C ALA A 222 -14.12 5.76 -14.81
N ARG A 223 -12.93 5.18 -14.63
CA ARG A 223 -12.55 3.87 -15.19
C ARG A 223 -12.45 2.76 -14.14
N GLN A 224 -12.15 3.11 -12.89
CA GLN A 224 -11.89 2.15 -11.83
C GLN A 224 -12.09 2.75 -10.44
N PRO A 225 -12.32 1.93 -9.39
CA PRO A 225 -12.44 2.43 -8.03
C PRO A 225 -11.20 3.23 -7.60
N LEU A 226 -11.42 4.50 -7.23
CA LEU A 226 -10.39 5.41 -6.77
C LEU A 226 -10.44 5.56 -5.24
N ARG A 227 -9.27 5.39 -4.61
CA ARG A 227 -9.00 5.74 -3.22
C ARG A 227 -7.93 6.82 -3.16
N LEU A 228 -8.20 7.93 -2.50
CA LEU A 228 -7.17 8.93 -2.22
C LEU A 228 -6.44 8.59 -0.93
N VAL A 229 -5.11 8.72 -0.94
CA VAL A 229 -4.27 8.44 0.22
C VAL A 229 -3.63 9.74 0.71
N CYS A 230 -3.93 10.08 1.97
CA CYS A 230 -3.37 11.20 2.70
C CYS A 230 -2.50 10.66 3.85
N ILE A 231 -1.18 10.88 3.78
CA ILE A 231 -0.33 10.60 4.94
C ILE A 231 -0.39 11.80 5.87
N VAL A 232 -1.02 11.59 7.03
CA VAL A 232 -1.32 12.65 8.01
C VAL A 232 -0.05 13.06 8.74
N GLN A 233 0.15 14.36 8.88
CA GLN A 233 1.39 14.92 9.44
C GLN A 233 1.20 16.39 9.81
N ARG A 234 2.00 16.87 10.78
CA ARG A 234 2.12 18.29 11.09
C ARG A 234 2.62 19.05 9.86
N GLY A 235 1.96 20.16 9.54
CA GLY A 235 2.19 20.92 8.30
C GLY A 235 1.47 20.36 7.07
N GLY A 236 0.67 19.30 7.23
CA GLY A 236 -0.35 18.84 6.29
C GLY A 236 -1.68 18.66 7.01
N ILE A 237 -2.42 17.59 6.70
CA ILE A 237 -3.63 17.23 7.45
C ILE A 237 -3.23 16.62 8.80
N CYS A 238 -3.69 17.24 9.90
CA CYS A 238 -3.35 16.81 11.26
C CYS A 238 -4.47 16.96 12.30
N ASP A 239 -5.67 17.35 11.88
CA ASP A 239 -6.83 17.57 12.76
C ASP A 239 -8.15 17.18 12.06
N ALA A 240 -9.23 17.16 12.83
CA ALA A 240 -10.57 16.77 12.38
C ALA A 240 -11.11 17.69 11.28
N ARG A 241 -10.79 18.99 11.32
CA ARG A 241 -11.19 19.94 10.28
C ARG A 241 -10.51 19.61 8.95
N GLY A 242 -9.20 19.38 8.97
CA GLY A 242 -8.45 18.97 7.79
C GLY A 242 -8.94 17.65 7.22
N VAL A 243 -9.37 16.71 8.07
CA VAL A 243 -10.02 15.46 7.64
C VAL A 243 -11.31 15.74 6.87
N GLU A 244 -12.24 16.52 7.42
CA GLU A 244 -13.50 16.90 6.77
C GLU A 244 -13.26 17.66 5.45
N ASP A 245 -12.36 18.64 5.44
CA ASP A 245 -12.00 19.41 4.24
C ASP A 245 -11.40 18.51 3.14
N TYR A 246 -10.54 17.55 3.52
CA TYR A 246 -9.97 16.59 2.59
C TYR A 246 -11.03 15.63 2.04
N ILE A 247 -11.94 15.13 2.88
CA ILE A 247 -13.05 14.26 2.46
C ILE A 247 -13.93 14.98 1.43
N ALA A 248 -14.32 16.23 1.72
CA ALA A 248 -15.12 17.04 0.81
C ALA A 248 -14.42 17.27 -0.53
N TRP A 249 -13.10 17.53 -0.53
CA TRP A 249 -12.31 17.66 -1.75
C TRP A 249 -12.22 16.34 -2.53
N ALA A 250 -11.89 15.24 -1.86
CA ALA A 250 -11.75 13.91 -2.47
C ALA A 250 -13.02 13.47 -3.20
N ARG A 251 -14.20 13.74 -2.61
CA ARG A 251 -15.49 13.44 -3.23
C ARG A 251 -15.69 14.16 -4.56
N ARG A 252 -15.29 15.43 -4.68
CA ARG A 252 -15.39 16.19 -5.94
C ARG A 252 -14.49 15.64 -7.05
N LEU A 253 -13.53 14.79 -6.70
CA LEU A 253 -12.65 14.11 -7.65
C LEU A 253 -13.15 12.70 -8.03
N GLY A 254 -14.29 12.26 -7.48
CA GLY A 254 -14.85 10.93 -7.74
C GLY A 254 -14.26 9.81 -6.86
N ALA A 255 -13.50 10.15 -5.81
CA ALA A 255 -12.98 9.14 -4.90
C ALA A 255 -14.12 8.48 -4.10
N GLY A 256 -14.14 7.15 -4.09
CA GLY A 256 -15.07 6.36 -3.27
C GLY A 256 -14.54 6.08 -1.87
N THR A 257 -13.25 6.32 -1.65
CA THR A 257 -12.58 6.11 -0.36
C THR A 257 -11.48 7.15 -0.13
N VAL A 258 -11.31 7.59 1.11
CA VAL A 258 -10.13 8.30 1.58
C VAL A 258 -9.42 7.46 2.63
N ILE A 259 -8.09 7.35 2.52
CA ILE A 259 -7.24 6.68 3.49
C ILE A 259 -6.36 7.74 4.16
N PHE A 260 -6.59 7.99 5.44
CA PHE A 260 -5.71 8.74 6.32
C PHE A 260 -4.73 7.78 6.97
N ARG A 261 -3.46 7.89 6.59
CA ARG A 261 -2.41 6.95 7.00
C ARG A 261 -1.39 7.65 7.89
N GLU A 262 -1.12 7.07 9.04
CA GLU A 262 0.00 7.45 9.91
C GLU A 262 1.34 7.18 9.22
N PHE A 263 2.38 7.96 9.52
CA PHE A 263 3.73 7.46 9.30
C PHE A 263 3.92 6.14 10.06
N SER A 264 4.57 5.16 9.42
CA SER A 264 4.89 3.91 10.09
C SER A 264 5.75 4.18 11.33
N ARG A 265 5.42 3.53 12.44
CA ARG A 265 6.22 3.55 13.66
C ARG A 265 7.56 2.90 13.35
N LEU A 266 8.63 3.66 13.56
CA LEU A 266 9.99 3.23 13.29
C LEU A 266 10.66 2.80 14.60
N GLY A 267 11.19 1.58 14.64
CA GLY A 267 12.00 1.10 15.76
C GLY A 267 13.44 1.62 15.71
N ASP A 268 14.25 1.14 16.66
CA ASP A 268 15.67 1.51 16.81
C ASP A 268 16.58 0.91 15.72
N GLY A 269 16.02 0.07 14.85
CA GLY A 269 16.75 -0.54 13.73
C GLY A 269 17.10 0.42 12.59
N TYR A 270 16.67 1.69 12.64
CA TYR A 270 16.92 2.69 11.60
C TYR A 270 17.85 3.80 12.07
N ARG A 271 18.82 4.15 11.21
CA ARG A 271 19.76 5.25 11.42
C ARG A 271 19.05 6.61 11.37
N GLU A 272 19.65 7.57 12.05
CA GLU A 272 19.28 8.98 11.97
C GLU A 272 19.57 9.56 10.57
N THR A 273 18.51 9.78 9.82
CA THR A 273 18.53 10.36 8.46
C THR A 273 17.61 11.59 8.42
N GLY A 274 17.69 12.38 7.35
CA GLY A 274 16.77 13.51 7.16
C GLY A 274 15.30 13.09 7.22
N SER A 275 14.97 11.93 6.64
CA SER A 275 13.61 11.40 6.62
C SER A 275 13.18 10.81 7.95
N ARG A 276 14.07 10.13 8.68
CA ARG A 276 13.78 9.69 10.07
C ARG A 276 13.44 10.89 10.95
N ARG A 277 14.30 11.91 10.98
CA ARG A 277 14.06 13.14 11.76
C ARG A 277 12.77 13.83 11.36
N TYR A 278 12.47 13.89 10.07
CA TYR A 278 11.22 14.46 9.59
C TYR A 278 10.00 13.67 10.07
N ILE A 279 10.02 12.35 9.94
CA ILE A 279 8.94 11.47 10.40
C ILE A 279 8.71 11.68 11.90
N ASP A 280 9.75 11.62 12.71
CA ASP A 280 9.63 11.79 14.16
C ASP A 280 9.07 13.18 14.53
N ALA A 281 9.55 14.23 13.87
CA ALA A 281 9.11 15.60 14.14
C ALA A 281 7.70 15.91 13.63
N ALA A 282 7.27 15.33 12.50
CA ALA A 282 6.00 15.65 11.85
C ALA A 282 4.89 14.62 12.09
N ARG A 283 5.17 13.47 12.72
CA ARG A 283 4.18 12.41 12.95
C ARG A 283 2.97 12.90 13.74
N VAL A 284 1.79 12.59 13.20
CA VAL A 284 0.49 12.65 13.87
C VAL A 284 0.08 11.21 14.11
N ALA A 285 -0.14 10.80 15.36
CA ALA A 285 -0.61 9.45 15.64
C ALA A 285 -2.05 9.30 15.16
N ILE A 286 -2.39 8.15 14.57
CA ILE A 286 -3.77 7.97 14.06
C ILE A 286 -4.79 7.97 15.21
N ASP A 287 -4.38 7.50 16.37
CA ASP A 287 -5.22 7.40 17.57
C ASP A 287 -5.67 8.79 18.03
N ASP A 288 -4.73 9.75 18.02
CA ASP A 288 -5.00 11.15 18.37
C ASP A 288 -5.91 11.81 17.32
N LEU A 289 -5.68 11.54 16.03
CA LEU A 289 -6.53 12.08 14.95
C LEU A 289 -7.96 11.54 15.03
N ILE A 290 -8.14 10.25 15.33
CA ILE A 290 -9.47 9.68 15.50
C ILE A 290 -10.14 10.28 16.75
N ALA A 291 -9.41 10.48 17.85
CA ALA A 291 -9.96 11.13 19.04
C ALA A 291 -10.41 12.57 18.75
N ASP A 292 -9.64 13.33 17.97
CA ASP A 292 -10.02 14.67 17.52
C ASP A 292 -11.27 14.65 16.63
N CYS A 293 -11.34 13.71 15.68
CA CYS A 293 -12.57 13.48 14.90
C CYS A 293 -13.74 13.04 15.79
N ALA A 294 -13.54 12.22 16.82
CA ALA A 294 -14.60 11.79 17.71
C ALA A 294 -15.15 12.92 18.59
N ALA A 295 -14.41 14.03 18.72
CA ALA A 295 -14.81 15.20 19.49
C ALA A 295 -15.70 16.18 18.72
N ILE A 296 -15.80 16.08 17.38
CA ILE A 296 -16.67 16.98 16.59
C ILE A 296 -18.12 16.46 16.56
N PRO A 297 -19.14 17.35 16.55
CA PRO A 297 -20.55 16.93 16.57
C PRO A 297 -20.97 16.00 15.42
N SER A 298 -20.38 16.18 14.22
CA SER A 298 -20.72 15.40 13.02
C SER A 298 -20.30 13.93 13.11
N TRP A 299 -19.38 13.56 14.01
CA TRP A 299 -18.90 12.18 14.17
C TRP A 299 -20.02 11.19 14.46
N SER A 300 -21.04 11.61 15.20
CA SER A 300 -22.21 10.79 15.54
C SER A 300 -23.00 10.29 14.31
N ALA A 301 -22.84 10.95 13.16
CA ALA A 301 -23.44 10.55 11.90
C ALA A 301 -22.57 9.57 11.09
N TRP A 302 -21.31 9.35 11.50
CA TRP A 302 -20.42 8.40 10.85
C TRP A 302 -20.77 6.98 11.28
N THR A 303 -20.79 6.04 10.33
CA THR A 303 -21.13 4.64 10.63
C THR A 303 -19.89 3.75 10.63
N PRO A 304 -19.54 3.07 11.74
CA PRO A 304 -18.45 2.11 11.76
C PRO A 304 -18.73 0.93 10.82
N ILE A 305 -17.73 0.53 10.03
CA ILE A 305 -17.84 -0.58 9.07
C ILE A 305 -17.09 -1.79 9.60
N ALA A 306 -15.79 -1.65 9.80
CA ALA A 306 -14.92 -2.76 10.17
C ALA A 306 -13.59 -2.26 10.73
N VAL A 307 -12.92 -3.13 11.45
CA VAL A 307 -11.51 -3.00 11.81
C VAL A 307 -10.74 -4.08 11.06
N THR A 308 -9.61 -3.75 10.46
CA THR A 308 -8.68 -4.74 9.89
C THR A 308 -7.46 -4.89 10.78
N ASP A 309 -7.10 -6.13 11.11
CA ASP A 309 -5.81 -6.49 11.69
C ASP A 309 -4.90 -7.09 10.62
N GLY A 310 -3.88 -6.34 10.22
CA GLY A 310 -2.91 -6.70 9.18
C GLY A 310 -1.68 -7.41 9.75
N TYR A 311 -0.70 -7.71 8.88
CA TYR A 311 0.53 -8.39 9.35
C TYR A 311 1.48 -7.45 10.12
N TYR A 312 1.36 -6.13 9.91
CA TYR A 312 2.14 -5.08 10.60
C TYR A 312 1.39 -3.74 10.69
N PHE A 313 0.09 -3.74 10.37
CA PHE A 313 -0.75 -2.55 10.32
C PHE A 313 -2.13 -2.88 10.84
N TRP A 314 -2.91 -1.89 11.23
CA TRP A 314 -4.33 -2.02 11.44
C TRP A 314 -5.06 -0.83 10.82
N ASN A 315 -6.34 -1.00 10.51
CA ASN A 315 -7.16 0.13 10.09
C ASN A 315 -8.58 0.08 10.66
N LEU A 316 -9.15 1.26 10.87
CA LEU A 316 -10.56 1.48 11.14
C LEU A 316 -11.22 2.01 9.88
N ARG A 317 -12.29 1.35 9.43
CA ARG A 317 -13.10 1.74 8.28
C ARG A 317 -14.42 2.29 8.76
N MET A 318 -14.76 3.47 8.28
CA MET A 318 -15.99 4.20 8.61
C MET A 318 -16.69 4.67 7.34
N ARG A 319 -18.01 4.79 7.40
CA ARG A 319 -18.82 5.42 6.37
C ARG A 319 -19.08 6.86 6.80
N HIS A 320 -18.67 7.81 5.98
CA HIS A 320 -19.06 9.21 6.13
C HIS A 320 -20.56 9.38 5.79
N PRO A 321 -21.30 10.33 6.40
CA PRO A 321 -22.69 10.63 6.05
C PRO A 321 -22.92 10.88 4.55
N ASP A 322 -21.91 11.40 3.87
CA ASP A 322 -21.92 11.65 2.44
C ASP A 322 -21.71 10.40 1.56
N GLY A 323 -21.62 9.21 2.16
CA GLY A 323 -21.52 7.92 1.47
C GLY A 323 -20.09 7.48 1.14
N ILE A 324 -19.09 8.36 1.21
CA ILE A 324 -17.67 8.01 1.03
C ILE A 324 -17.14 7.17 2.20
N GLU A 325 -16.28 6.20 1.90
CA GLU A 325 -15.59 5.43 2.95
C GLU A 325 -14.35 6.17 3.43
N VAL A 326 -14.14 6.22 4.75
CA VAL A 326 -12.97 6.81 5.38
C VAL A 326 -12.22 5.73 6.13
N VAL A 327 -10.92 5.62 5.87
CA VAL A 327 -10.04 4.64 6.50
C VAL A 327 -8.98 5.37 7.29
N PHE A 328 -8.88 5.06 8.58
CA PHE A 328 -7.78 5.50 9.43
C PHE A 328 -6.83 4.32 9.62
N GLU A 329 -5.55 4.50 9.30
CA GLU A 329 -4.56 3.41 9.26
C GLU A 329 -3.27 3.75 10.01
N SER A 330 -2.78 2.79 10.79
CA SER A 330 -1.47 2.83 11.43
C SER A 330 -0.66 1.59 11.10
N SER A 331 0.66 1.74 11.05
CA SER A 331 1.59 0.64 10.76
C SER A 331 2.83 0.71 11.63
N ASP A 332 3.46 -0.46 11.85
CA ASP A 332 4.63 -0.61 12.71
C ASP A 332 5.72 -1.44 12.00
N TYR A 333 6.84 -0.80 11.68
CA TYR A 333 7.97 -1.47 11.04
C TYR A 333 8.71 -2.41 11.99
N THR A 334 8.60 -2.23 13.29
CA THR A 334 9.13 -3.20 14.28
C THR A 334 8.34 -4.49 14.21
N ALA A 335 7.01 -4.41 14.16
CA ALA A 335 6.15 -5.57 13.96
C ALA A 335 6.43 -6.27 12.61
N MET A 336 6.61 -5.48 11.54
CA MET A 336 6.99 -5.99 10.22
C MET A 336 8.30 -6.81 10.29
N HIS A 337 9.35 -6.25 10.88
CA HIS A 337 10.65 -6.91 10.99
C HIS A 337 10.58 -8.20 11.83
N ARG A 338 9.82 -8.20 12.94
CA ARG A 338 9.58 -9.42 13.73
C ARG A 338 8.90 -10.51 12.91
N ARG A 339 7.93 -10.16 12.06
CA ARG A 339 7.24 -11.11 11.19
C ARG A 339 8.15 -11.67 10.10
N HIS A 340 8.95 -10.83 9.45
CA HIS A 340 9.92 -11.32 8.46
C HIS A 340 10.97 -12.25 9.11
N ALA A 341 11.40 -11.95 10.33
CA ALA A 341 12.34 -12.77 11.09
C ALA A 341 11.76 -14.13 11.54
N SER A 342 10.45 -14.37 11.46
CA SER A 342 9.86 -15.67 11.84
C SER A 342 10.16 -16.77 10.81
N GLY A 343 10.56 -16.40 9.59
CA GLY A 343 10.75 -17.32 8.47
C GLY A 343 9.46 -17.70 7.73
N ASP A 344 8.30 -17.26 8.20
CA ASP A 344 7.03 -17.40 7.47
C ASP A 344 6.88 -16.30 6.40
N LEU A 345 6.17 -16.63 5.32
CA LEU A 345 5.93 -15.69 4.23
C LEU A 345 4.60 -14.95 4.43
N TYR A 346 4.68 -13.65 4.72
CA TYR A 346 3.53 -12.73 4.77
C TYR A 346 3.42 -11.83 3.54
N LYS A 347 4.54 -11.62 2.84
CA LYS A 347 4.65 -10.80 1.63
C LYS A 347 5.78 -11.32 0.76
N LEU A 348 5.65 -11.10 -0.55
CA LEU A 348 6.68 -11.33 -1.55
C LEU A 348 6.95 -10.03 -2.31
N VAL A 349 8.23 -9.72 -2.52
CA VAL A 349 8.67 -8.58 -3.33
C VAL A 349 9.66 -9.08 -4.37
N PHE A 350 9.38 -8.83 -5.64
CA PHE A 350 10.30 -9.11 -6.74
C PHE A 350 11.07 -7.84 -7.09
N HIS A 351 12.38 -7.87 -6.91
CA HIS A 351 13.25 -6.71 -7.07
C HIS A 351 13.89 -6.65 -8.46
N ALA A 352 14.37 -5.45 -8.81
CA ALA A 352 15.01 -5.17 -10.10
C ALA A 352 16.30 -5.97 -10.38
N ASN A 353 16.91 -6.57 -9.37
CA ASN A 353 18.05 -7.48 -9.50
C ASN A 353 17.64 -8.94 -9.79
N GLY A 354 16.37 -9.21 -10.10
CA GLY A 354 15.89 -10.55 -10.44
C GLY A 354 15.61 -11.46 -9.25
N ARG A 355 15.69 -10.94 -8.02
CA ARG A 355 15.44 -11.72 -6.79
C ARG A 355 14.00 -11.56 -6.30
N LEU A 356 13.42 -12.67 -5.85
CA LEU A 356 12.19 -12.72 -5.09
C LEU A 356 12.53 -12.82 -3.60
N CYS A 357 12.03 -11.88 -2.80
CA CYS A 357 12.31 -11.78 -1.36
C CYS A 357 11.02 -11.83 -0.52
N ALA A 358 11.14 -12.30 0.72
CA ALA A 358 10.06 -12.29 1.73
C ALA A 358 9.88 -10.93 2.44
N GLY A 359 10.42 -9.85 1.86
CA GLY A 359 10.45 -8.52 2.47
C GLY A 359 10.94 -7.48 1.47
N TRP A 360 11.13 -6.25 1.96
CA TRP A 360 11.44 -5.08 1.11
C TRP A 360 12.94 -4.90 0.81
N SER A 361 13.81 -5.74 1.34
CA SER A 361 15.25 -5.65 1.12
C SER A 361 15.68 -6.59 -0.01
N PRO A 362 16.35 -6.08 -1.07
CA PRO A 362 16.69 -6.87 -2.25
C PRO A 362 17.83 -7.89 -2.02
N ASP A 363 18.51 -7.79 -0.88
CA ASP A 363 19.65 -8.64 -0.54
C ASP A 363 19.39 -9.46 0.75
N ARG A 364 18.16 -9.44 1.30
CA ARG A 364 17.77 -10.21 2.47
C ARG A 364 16.51 -11.02 2.20
N ASP A 365 16.36 -12.09 2.99
CA ASP A 365 15.18 -12.95 2.95
C ASP A 365 14.84 -13.42 1.53
N VAL A 366 15.89 -13.68 0.74
CA VAL A 366 15.76 -14.17 -0.63
C VAL A 366 15.15 -15.57 -0.59
N VAL A 367 14.01 -15.71 -1.27
CA VAL A 367 13.29 -16.99 -1.39
C VAL A 367 13.54 -17.65 -2.74
N TRP A 368 13.92 -16.88 -3.76
CA TRP A 368 14.28 -17.37 -5.08
C TRP A 368 15.09 -16.34 -5.88
N SER A 369 16.02 -16.83 -6.69
CA SER A 369 16.66 -16.06 -7.77
C SER A 369 16.86 -16.94 -9.00
N ALA A 370 17.03 -16.33 -10.17
CA ALA A 370 17.29 -17.07 -11.41
C ALA A 370 18.64 -17.82 -11.38
N ASP A 371 19.59 -17.37 -10.56
CA ASP A 371 20.88 -18.04 -10.35
C ASP A 371 20.74 -19.36 -9.56
N ASP A 372 19.61 -19.56 -8.87
CA ASP A 372 19.33 -20.77 -8.08
C ASP A 372 18.64 -21.88 -8.89
N ALA A 373 18.32 -21.63 -10.16
CA ALA A 373 17.42 -22.46 -10.98
C ALA A 373 18.11 -23.61 -11.73
#